data_AF-A0A3N5H9I6-F1
#
_entry.id   AF-A0A3N5H9I6-F1
#
_cell.length_a   1.000
_cell.length_b   1.000
_cell.length_c   1.000
_cell.angle_alpha   90.00
_cell.angle_beta   90.00
_cell.angle_gamma   90.00
#
_symmetry.space_group_name_H-M   'P 1'
#
loop_
_entity.id
_entity.type
_entity.pdbx_description
1 polymer ?
#
loop_
_entity_poly.entity_id
_entity_poly.type
_entity_poly.pdbx_seq_one_letter_code
_entity_poly.pdbx_strand_id
1 'polypeptide(L)'
;MIFADILFWFLMVAGVYLGLNAYWLAAVALFRPAVERARLTYATRPVAATLAGLLALLPVVLVFAVFVKAAHPGVKLLTGALLMIPLVLALIGSAGLADKIGAGLAAPVDAAQPWRRVLRGGAVLALLFVVPVLGWFAVFPLTLASGLGALLLPRRPVTVPEPAAGPRLGKPPLQLES
;
A
#
# COMPACT_ATOMS: atom_id res chain seq x y z
N MET A 1 28.43 25.63 12.72
CA MET A 1 27.92 24.24 12.87
C MET A 1 26.42 24.22 12.69
N ILE A 2 25.66 25.07 13.40
CA ILE A 2 24.19 25.20 13.29
C ILE A 2 23.63 25.20 11.85
N PHE A 3 24.17 26.00 10.91
CA PHE A 3 23.66 26.03 9.53
C PHE A 3 23.85 24.69 8.80
N ALA A 4 25.00 24.04 8.95
CA ALA A 4 25.28 22.76 8.33
C ALA A 4 24.38 21.66 8.90
N ASP A 5 24.13 21.68 10.21
CA ASP A 5 23.25 20.72 10.89
C ASP A 5 21.80 20.88 10.41
N ILE A 6 21.29 22.11 10.33
CA ILE A 6 19.94 22.39 9.81
C ILE A 6 19.81 21.94 8.36
N LEU A 7 20.78 22.29 7.51
CA LEU A 7 20.78 21.91 6.10
C LEU A 7 20.81 20.38 5.94
N PHE A 8 21.60 19.67 6.74
CA PHE A 8 21.68 18.22 6.73
C PHE A 8 20.32 17.58 7.04
N TRP A 9 19.67 17.98 8.14
CA TRP A 9 18.34 17.45 8.50
C TRP A 9 17.28 17.79 7.47
N PHE A 10 17.28 19.03 6.94
CA PHE A 10 16.36 19.44 5.89
C PHE A 10 16.53 18.58 4.62
N LEU A 11 17.75 18.41 4.13
CA LEU A 11 18.04 17.60 2.94
C LEU A 11 17.70 16.13 3.17
N MET A 12 17.94 15.60 4.37
CA MET A 12 17.57 14.24 4.72
C MET A 12 16.04 14.04 4.67
N VAL A 13 15.27 14.95 5.28
CA VAL A 13 13.80 14.90 5.25
C VAL A 13 13.26 15.06 3.83
N ALA A 14 13.78 16.04 3.08
CA ALA A 14 13.42 16.25 1.68
C ALA A 14 13.76 15.02 0.82
N GLY A 15 14.94 14.42 1.00
CA GLY A 15 15.36 13.22 0.29
C GLY A 15 14.45 12.03 0.57
N VAL A 16 14.07 11.79 1.83
CA VAL A 16 13.12 10.73 2.20
C VAL A 16 11.74 11.01 1.59
N TYR A 17 11.26 12.24 1.66
CA TYR A 17 9.97 12.64 1.08
C TYR A 17 9.93 12.42 -0.44
N LEU A 18 10.97 12.87 -1.17
CA LEU A 18 11.09 12.67 -2.61
C LEU A 18 11.23 11.17 -2.94
N GLY A 19 12.08 10.46 -2.20
CA GLY A 19 12.34 9.03 -2.41
C GLY A 19 11.09 8.17 -2.24
N LEU A 20 10.29 8.42 -1.20
CA LEU A 20 9.04 7.69 -0.96
C LEU A 20 8.00 7.96 -2.07
N ASN A 21 7.84 9.21 -2.50
CA ASN A 21 6.92 9.55 -3.58
C ASN A 21 7.37 8.95 -4.92
N ALA A 22 8.66 9.02 -5.25
CA ALA A 22 9.22 8.39 -6.44
C ALA A 22 9.03 6.87 -6.39
N TYR A 23 9.24 6.27 -5.23
CA TYR A 23 9.03 4.84 -5.02
C TYR A 23 7.56 4.44 -5.24
N TRP A 24 6.58 5.13 -4.64
CA TRP A 24 5.17 4.78 -4.82
C TRP A 24 4.71 4.95 -6.26
N LEU A 25 5.20 5.97 -6.95
CA LEU A 25 4.98 6.12 -8.38
C LEU A 25 5.57 4.95 -9.18
N ALA A 26 6.81 4.56 -8.90
CA ALA A 26 7.45 3.41 -9.53
C ALA A 26 6.69 2.11 -9.25
N ALA A 27 6.20 1.91 -8.02
CA ALA A 27 5.42 0.75 -7.64
C ALA A 27 4.09 0.67 -8.41
N VAL A 28 3.40 1.80 -8.59
CA VAL A 28 2.17 1.86 -9.40
C VAL A 28 2.45 1.60 -10.87
N ALA A 29 3.57 2.09 -11.39
CA ALA A 29 3.97 1.90 -12.80
C ALA A 29 4.39 0.45 -13.09
N LEU A 30 5.21 -0.16 -12.23
CA LEU A 30 5.81 -1.48 -12.45
C LEU A 30 4.93 -2.64 -11.95
N PHE A 31 4.20 -2.44 -10.84
CA PHE A 31 3.46 -3.49 -10.13
C PHE A 31 1.98 -3.16 -10.01
N ARG A 32 1.40 -2.54 -11.04
CA ARG A 32 0.00 -2.08 -11.08
C ARG A 32 -1.02 -3.09 -10.53
N PRO A 33 -0.98 -4.41 -10.89
CA PRO A 33 -1.93 -5.38 -10.37
C PRO A 33 -1.83 -5.60 -8.85
N ALA A 34 -0.60 -5.54 -8.31
CA ALA A 34 -0.36 -5.67 -6.87
C ALA A 34 -0.84 -4.43 -6.11
N VAL A 35 -0.57 -3.24 -6.66
CA VAL A 35 -1.00 -1.97 -6.06
C VAL A 35 -2.53 -1.84 -6.06
N GLU A 36 -3.20 -2.15 -7.17
CA GLU A 36 -4.67 -2.10 -7.23
C GLU A 36 -5.29 -3.11 -6.25
N ARG A 37 -4.71 -4.31 -6.14
CA ARG A 37 -5.14 -5.28 -5.12
C ARG A 37 -5.01 -4.69 -3.72
N ALA A 38 -3.86 -4.13 -3.38
CA ALA A 38 -3.64 -3.54 -2.06
C ALA A 38 -4.65 -2.41 -1.79
N ARG A 39 -4.88 -1.52 -2.76
CA ARG A 39 -5.88 -0.45 -2.69
C ARG A 39 -7.29 -0.98 -2.40
N LEU A 40 -7.72 -2.03 -3.10
CA LEU A 40 -9.03 -2.66 -2.87
C LEU A 40 -9.11 -3.30 -1.46
N THR A 41 -8.03 -3.91 -0.99
CA THR A 41 -7.95 -4.42 0.38
C THR A 41 -8.08 -3.27 1.39
N TYR A 42 -7.43 -2.13 1.17
CA TYR A 42 -7.60 -0.95 2.04
C TYR A 42 -9.00 -0.34 1.96
N ALA A 43 -9.67 -0.43 0.82
CA ALA A 43 -11.04 0.06 0.66
C ALA A 43 -12.07 -0.78 1.42
N THR A 44 -11.80 -2.07 1.64
CA THR A 44 -12.77 -3.02 2.21
C THR A 44 -12.40 -3.48 3.61
N ARG A 45 -11.11 -3.65 3.91
CA ARG A 45 -10.60 -4.31 5.12
C ARG A 45 -9.26 -3.73 5.62
N PRO A 46 -9.18 -2.42 5.91
CA PRO A 46 -7.93 -1.79 6.33
C PRO A 46 -7.36 -2.36 7.64
N VAL A 47 -8.22 -2.67 8.61
CA VAL A 47 -7.81 -3.25 9.89
C VAL A 47 -7.27 -4.67 9.70
N ALA A 48 -7.95 -5.51 8.90
CA ALA A 48 -7.47 -6.86 8.64
C ALA A 48 -6.15 -6.87 7.88
N ALA A 49 -5.93 -5.92 6.96
CA ALA A 49 -4.64 -5.77 6.27
C ALA A 49 -3.51 -5.45 7.26
N THR A 50 -3.77 -4.54 8.20
CA THR A 50 -2.80 -4.17 9.23
C THR A 50 -2.48 -5.35 10.15
N LEU A 51 -3.50 -6.05 10.65
CA LEU A 51 -3.33 -7.22 11.51
C LEU A 51 -2.61 -8.38 10.80
N ALA A 52 -2.99 -8.68 9.55
CA ALA A 52 -2.32 -9.70 8.75
C ALA A 52 -0.85 -9.35 8.50
N GLY A 53 -0.56 -8.06 8.29
CA GLY A 53 0.79 -7.52 8.17
C GLY A 53 1.63 -7.68 9.41
N LEU A 54 1.08 -7.28 10.57
CA LEU A 54 1.74 -7.44 11.87
C LEU A 54 2.04 -8.92 12.17
N LEU A 55 1.09 -9.81 11.86
CA LEU A 55 1.28 -11.25 12.00
C LEU A 55 2.38 -11.76 11.06
N ALA A 56 2.41 -11.28 9.81
CA ALA A 56 3.43 -11.63 8.82
C ALA A 56 4.82 -11.09 9.15
N LEU A 57 4.93 -10.02 9.97
CA LEU A 57 6.21 -9.52 10.45
C LEU A 57 6.83 -10.42 11.54
N LEU A 58 6.03 -11.19 12.29
CA LEU A 58 6.57 -12.10 13.32
C LEU A 58 7.62 -13.08 12.79
N PRO A 59 7.38 -13.87 11.71
CA PRO A 59 8.40 -14.75 11.17
C PRO A 59 9.60 -13.97 10.62
N VAL A 60 9.40 -12.79 10.05
CA VAL A 60 10.49 -11.94 9.53
C VAL A 60 11.41 -11.50 10.67
N VAL A 61 10.84 -11.05 11.78
CA VAL A 61 11.59 -10.65 12.99
C VAL A 61 12.29 -11.85 13.62
N LEU A 62 11.63 -13.02 13.68
CA LEU A 62 12.25 -14.24 14.22
C LEU A 62 13.46 -14.67 13.41
N VAL A 63 13.34 -14.71 12.08
CA VAL A 63 14.46 -15.01 11.17
C VAL A 63 15.58 -14.00 11.38
N PHE A 64 15.27 -12.70 11.41
CA PHE A 64 16.29 -11.68 11.67
C PHE A 64 17.00 -11.89 13.02
N ALA A 65 16.26 -12.11 14.10
CA ALA A 65 16.80 -12.26 15.45
C ALA A 65 17.71 -13.49 15.61
N VAL A 66 17.39 -14.60 14.94
CA VAL A 66 18.21 -15.81 14.96
C VAL A 66 19.49 -15.61 14.15
N PHE A 67 19.38 -15.07 12.94
CA PHE A 67 20.49 -15.05 11.99
C PHE A 67 21.43 -13.84 12.14
N VAL A 68 21.00 -12.75 12.78
CA VAL A 68 21.88 -11.59 13.04
C VAL A 68 23.06 -11.97 13.96
N LYS A 69 22.89 -13.01 14.79
CA LYS A 69 23.91 -13.54 15.70
C LYS A 69 24.88 -14.52 15.04
N ALA A 70 24.69 -14.87 13.76
CA ALA A 70 25.59 -15.79 13.06
C ALA A 70 27.00 -15.18 12.95
N ALA A 71 28.04 -15.96 13.26
CA ALA A 71 29.42 -15.49 13.22
C ALA A 71 29.94 -15.27 11.78
N HIS A 72 29.37 -15.96 10.80
CA HIS A 72 29.86 -15.96 9.42
C HIS A 72 29.35 -14.72 8.63
N PRO A 73 30.23 -13.86 8.09
CA PRO A 73 29.83 -12.65 7.37
C PRO A 73 28.89 -12.91 6.17
N GLY A 74 29.12 -14.00 5.43
CA GLY A 74 28.27 -14.37 4.30
C GLY A 74 26.82 -14.68 4.67
N VAL A 75 26.59 -15.26 5.86
CA VAL A 75 25.23 -15.54 6.35
C VAL A 75 24.51 -14.24 6.67
N LYS A 76 25.20 -13.27 7.29
CA LYS A 76 24.62 -11.95 7.58
C LYS A 76 24.18 -11.22 6.30
N LEU A 77 25.02 -11.27 5.26
CA LEU A 77 24.70 -10.65 3.97
C LEU A 77 23.46 -11.31 3.34
N LEU A 78 23.42 -12.64 3.31
CA LEU A 78 22.28 -13.40 2.77
C LEU A 78 20.99 -13.13 3.55
N THR A 79 21.05 -13.09 4.89
CA THR A 79 19.91 -12.73 5.73
C THR A 79 19.42 -11.31 5.42
N GLY A 80 20.33 -10.34 5.30
CA GLY A 80 19.98 -8.97 4.91
C GLY A 80 19.28 -8.91 3.56
N ALA A 81 19.82 -9.61 2.55
CA ALA A 81 19.21 -9.68 1.23
C ALA A 81 17.82 -10.33 1.25
N LEU A 82 17.64 -11.40 2.03
CA LEU A 82 16.35 -12.08 2.16
C LEU A 82 15.29 -11.18 2.84
N LEU A 83 15.70 -10.37 3.82
CA LEU A 83 14.81 -9.43 4.51
C LEU A 83 14.40 -8.22 3.64
N MET A 84 15.12 -7.95 2.55
CA MET A 84 14.69 -6.94 1.58
C MET A 84 13.42 -7.35 0.84
N ILE A 85 13.15 -8.65 0.67
CA ILE A 85 11.96 -9.13 -0.03
C ILE A 85 10.67 -8.66 0.66
N PRO A 86 10.41 -8.97 1.96
CA PRO A 86 9.21 -8.50 2.63
C PRO A 86 9.17 -6.97 2.73
N LEU A 87 10.31 -6.29 2.83
CA LEU A 87 10.36 -4.83 2.83
C LEU A 87 9.90 -4.23 1.49
N VAL A 88 10.39 -4.76 0.38
CA VAL A 88 9.97 -4.33 -0.97
C VAL A 88 8.48 -4.62 -1.16
N LEU A 89 7.99 -5.78 -0.74
CA LEU A 89 6.55 -6.10 -0.80
C LEU A 89 5.72 -5.16 0.08
N ALA A 90 6.16 -4.87 1.30
CA ALA A 90 5.51 -3.92 2.19
C ALA A 90 5.40 -2.54 1.55
N LEU A 91 6.49 -2.07 0.94
CA LEU A 91 6.54 -0.81 0.23
C LEU A 91 5.60 -0.83 -1.00
N ILE A 92 5.59 -1.90 -1.83
CA ILE A 92 4.66 -2.03 -2.97
C ILE A 92 3.21 -1.95 -2.49
N GLY A 93 2.88 -2.69 -1.42
CA GLY A 93 1.54 -2.68 -0.84
C GLY A 93 1.16 -1.31 -0.28
N SER A 94 2.11 -0.58 0.32
CA SER A 94 1.87 0.79 0.81
C SER A 94 1.55 1.80 -0.30
N ALA A 95 1.99 1.55 -1.55
CA ALA A 95 1.57 2.36 -2.69
C ALA A 95 0.05 2.29 -2.92
N GLY A 96 -0.59 1.17 -2.57
CA GLY A 96 -2.05 1.03 -2.60
C GLY A 96 -2.74 1.87 -1.53
N LEU A 97 -2.08 2.09 -0.38
CA LEU A 97 -2.56 3.00 0.66
C LEU A 97 -2.44 4.45 0.18
N ALA A 98 -1.29 4.82 -0.39
CA ALA A 98 -1.10 6.13 -1.01
C ALA A 98 -2.17 6.40 -2.09
N ASP A 99 -2.44 5.43 -2.97
CA ASP A 99 -3.47 5.58 -3.98
C ASP A 99 -4.89 5.67 -3.38
N LYS A 100 -5.17 4.94 -2.30
CA LYS A 100 -6.45 5.02 -1.58
C LYS A 100 -6.65 6.39 -0.90
N ILE A 101 -5.61 6.93 -0.25
CA ILE A 101 -5.64 8.28 0.35
C ILE A 101 -5.86 9.31 -0.75
N GLY A 102 -5.11 9.20 -1.85
CA GLY A 102 -5.26 10.09 -3.01
C GLY A 102 -6.66 10.07 -3.61
N ALA A 103 -7.31 8.90 -3.65
CA ALA A 103 -8.70 8.79 -4.11
C ALA A 103 -9.71 9.48 -3.19
N GLY A 104 -9.40 9.63 -1.90
CA GLY A 104 -10.19 10.45 -0.97
C GLY A 104 -10.00 11.96 -1.19
N LEU A 105 -8.91 12.36 -1.84
CA LEU A 105 -8.59 13.74 -2.21
C LEU A 105 -8.83 13.96 -3.72
N ALA A 106 -9.97 13.50 -4.24
CA ALA A 106 -10.23 13.48 -5.68
C ALA A 106 -10.10 14.87 -6.33
N ALA A 107 -9.48 14.92 -7.51
CA ALA A 107 -9.48 16.10 -8.37
C ALA A 107 -9.93 15.72 -9.79
N PRO A 108 -10.58 16.64 -10.54
CA PRO A 108 -11.05 16.36 -11.90
C PRO A 108 -9.95 15.84 -12.84
N VAL A 109 -8.71 16.28 -12.63
CA VAL A 109 -7.54 15.89 -13.44
C VAL A 109 -7.15 14.40 -13.29
N ASP A 110 -7.63 13.71 -12.24
CA ASP A 110 -7.25 12.32 -11.96
C ASP A 110 -7.68 11.35 -13.06
N ALA A 111 -8.78 11.64 -13.75
CA ALA A 111 -9.26 10.83 -14.87
C ALA A 111 -8.26 10.82 -16.04
N ALA A 112 -7.63 11.98 -16.30
CA ALA A 112 -6.61 12.12 -17.33
C ALA A 112 -5.21 11.70 -16.85
N GLN A 113 -4.92 11.85 -15.55
CA GLN A 113 -3.59 11.65 -14.98
C GLN A 113 -3.63 10.87 -13.66
N PRO A 114 -3.86 9.54 -13.69
CA PRO A 114 -4.03 8.72 -12.48
C PRO A 114 -2.84 8.75 -11.51
N TRP A 115 -1.62 8.99 -12.00
CA TRP A 115 -0.42 9.10 -11.18
C TRP A 115 -0.45 10.30 -10.22
N ARG A 116 -1.17 11.38 -10.56
CA ARG A 116 -1.32 12.55 -9.67
C ARG A 116 -2.11 12.23 -8.41
N ARG A 117 -3.00 11.24 -8.48
CA ARG A 117 -3.73 10.73 -7.31
C ARG A 117 -2.76 10.09 -6.33
N VAL A 118 -1.89 9.21 -6.81
CA VAL A 118 -0.85 8.53 -6.01
C VAL A 118 0.11 9.55 -5.40
N LEU A 119 0.57 10.55 -6.16
CA LEU A 119 1.44 11.60 -5.62
C LEU A 119 0.80 12.39 -4.49
N ARG A 120 -0.50 12.71 -4.59
CA ARG A 120 -1.17 13.49 -3.54
C ARG A 120 -1.36 12.66 -2.27
N GLY A 121 -1.80 11.42 -2.40
CA GLY A 121 -1.89 10.53 -1.25
C GLY A 121 -0.53 10.16 -0.66
N GLY A 122 0.47 9.98 -1.52
CA GLY A 122 1.87 9.80 -1.14
C GLY A 122 2.43 11.00 -0.41
N ALA A 123 2.20 12.22 -0.90
CA ALA A 123 2.60 13.45 -0.22
C ALA A 123 2.05 13.52 1.21
N VAL A 124 0.75 13.26 1.38
CA VAL A 124 0.12 13.21 2.71
C VAL A 124 0.77 12.15 3.59
N LEU A 125 0.95 10.95 3.07
CA LEU A 125 1.50 9.82 3.83
C LEU A 125 2.97 10.06 4.22
N ALA A 126 3.79 10.56 3.31
CA ALA A 126 5.18 10.91 3.57
C ALA A 126 5.32 12.03 4.60
N LEU A 127 4.45 13.06 4.54
CA LEU A 127 4.42 14.13 5.55
C LEU A 127 3.99 13.60 6.93
N LEU A 128 3.05 12.64 6.99
CA LEU A 128 2.70 11.99 8.25
C LEU A 128 3.90 11.26 8.88
N PHE A 129 4.82 10.73 8.08
CA PHE A 129 6.06 10.12 8.60
C PHE A 129 7.04 11.16 9.18
N VAL A 130 6.93 12.44 8.82
CA VAL A 130 7.80 13.49 9.38
C VAL A 130 7.38 13.87 10.80
N VAL A 131 6.11 13.64 11.17
CA VAL A 131 5.59 13.94 12.50
C VAL A 131 6.37 13.16 13.57
N PRO A 132 7.06 13.84 14.52
CA PRO A 132 7.84 13.15 15.54
C PRO A 132 6.97 12.23 16.39
N VAL A 133 7.56 11.13 16.87
CA VAL A 133 6.90 10.08 17.67
C VAL A 133 5.81 9.34 16.91
N LEU A 134 4.70 10.00 16.55
CA LEU A 134 3.57 9.39 15.89
C LEU A 134 3.92 8.88 14.49
N GLY A 135 4.58 9.70 13.68
CA GLY A 135 5.00 9.33 12.33
C GLY A 135 5.97 8.16 12.33
N TRP A 136 6.97 8.18 13.21
CA TRP A 136 8.08 7.23 13.22
C TRP A 136 7.73 5.89 13.85
N PHE A 137 6.99 5.90 14.97
CA PHE A 137 6.72 4.68 15.74
C PHE A 137 5.33 4.10 15.51
N ALA A 138 4.39 4.88 14.99
CA ALA A 138 3.05 4.39 14.66
C ALA A 138 2.80 4.38 13.15
N VAL A 139 2.76 5.55 12.49
CA VAL A 139 2.27 5.64 11.10
C VAL A 139 3.19 4.89 10.13
N PHE A 140 4.50 5.08 10.22
CA PHE A 140 5.46 4.45 9.32
C PHE A 140 5.49 2.91 9.47
N PRO A 141 5.66 2.35 10.69
CA PRO A 141 5.66 0.89 10.86
C PRO A 141 4.32 0.26 10.49
N LEU A 142 3.20 0.89 10.86
CA LEU A 142 1.87 0.39 10.52
C LEU A 142 1.60 0.46 9.01
N THR A 143 2.15 1.45 8.31
CA THR A 143 2.05 1.53 6.85
C THR A 143 2.81 0.40 6.17
N LEU A 144 4.02 0.07 6.63
CA LEU A 144 4.77 -1.06 6.10
C LEU A 144 4.08 -2.40 6.43
N ALA A 145 3.66 -2.58 7.69
CA ALA A 145 2.93 -3.77 8.11
C ALA A 145 1.67 -3.95 7.27
N SER A 146 0.80 -2.94 7.23
CA SER A 146 -0.44 -2.98 6.46
C SER A 146 -0.21 -3.16 4.96
N GLY A 147 0.87 -2.59 4.40
CA GLY A 147 1.27 -2.79 3.02
C GLY A 147 1.54 -4.26 2.70
N LEU A 148 2.32 -4.92 3.56
CA LEU A 148 2.60 -6.35 3.42
C LEU A 148 1.32 -7.17 3.55
N GLY A 149 0.51 -6.91 4.58
CA GLY A 149 -0.73 -7.63 4.81
C GLY A 149 -1.79 -7.42 3.72
N ALA A 150 -1.84 -6.24 3.11
CA ALA A 150 -2.74 -5.94 2.00
C ALA A 150 -2.46 -6.79 0.75
N LEU A 151 -1.19 -7.19 0.55
CA LEU A 151 -0.79 -8.11 -0.52
C LEU A 151 -1.02 -9.58 -0.16
N LEU A 152 -0.93 -9.94 1.13
CA LEU A 152 -1.10 -11.32 1.59
C LEU A 152 -2.58 -11.73 1.68
N LEU A 153 -3.48 -10.82 2.02
CA LEU A 153 -4.90 -11.14 2.19
C LEU A 153 -5.53 -11.64 0.88
N PRO A 154 -6.25 -12.78 0.90
CA PRO A 154 -6.87 -13.34 -0.30
C PRO A 154 -8.00 -12.43 -0.82
N ARG A 155 -8.16 -12.41 -2.15
CA ARG A 155 -9.28 -11.73 -2.80
C ARG A 155 -10.58 -12.44 -2.40
N ARG A 156 -11.55 -11.69 -1.88
CA ARG A 156 -12.94 -12.16 -1.91
C ARG A 156 -13.62 -11.55 -3.14
N PRO A 157 -14.41 -12.32 -3.90
CA PRO A 157 -15.25 -11.74 -4.93
C PRO A 157 -16.12 -10.66 -4.29
N VAL A 158 -16.11 -9.46 -4.87
CA VAL A 158 -17.11 -8.44 -4.54
C VAL A 158 -18.43 -8.99 -5.07
N THR A 159 -19.34 -9.33 -4.18
CA THR A 159 -20.71 -9.69 -4.58
C THR A 159 -21.34 -8.41 -5.12
N VAL A 160 -21.38 -8.26 -6.44
CA VAL A 160 -22.19 -7.23 -7.09
C VAL A 160 -23.64 -7.62 -6.79
N PRO A 161 -24.44 -6.78 -6.12
CA PRO A 161 -25.87 -7.05 -5.97
C PRO A 161 -26.45 -7.24 -7.36
N GLU A 162 -27.07 -8.40 -7.61
CA GLU A 162 -27.77 -8.65 -8.86
C GLU A 162 -28.76 -7.50 -9.07
N PRO A 163 -28.72 -6.80 -10.22
CA PRO A 163 -29.67 -5.72 -10.47
C PRO A 163 -31.07 -6.31 -10.31
N ALA A 164 -31.85 -5.74 -9.38
CA ALA A 164 -33.20 -6.21 -9.06
C ALA A 164 -33.92 -6.51 -10.38
N ALA A 165 -34.26 -7.79 -10.58
CA ALA A 165 -34.92 -8.25 -11.80
C ALA A 165 -36.09 -7.31 -12.07
N GLY A 166 -35.98 -6.53 -13.14
CA GLY A 166 -37.05 -5.63 -13.56
C GLY A 166 -38.36 -6.42 -13.69
N PRO A 167 -39.53 -5.77 -13.49
CA PRO A 167 -40.81 -6.45 -13.57
C PRO A 167 -40.88 -7.26 -14.86
N ARG A 168 -41.03 -8.60 -14.75
CA ARG A 168 -41.19 -9.47 -15.91
C ARG A 168 -42.43 -8.99 -16.65
N LEU A 169 -42.24 -8.25 -17.75
CA LEU A 169 -43.31 -7.83 -18.62
C LEU A 169 -44.07 -9.11 -19.04
N GLY A 170 -45.38 -9.08 -18.86
CA GLY A 170 -46.26 -10.23 -19.03
C GLY A 170 -46.12 -10.90 -20.40
N LYS A 171 -46.50 -12.19 -20.43
CA LYS A 171 -46.50 -13.08 -21.60
C LYS A 171 -46.96 -12.38 -22.89
N PRO A 172 -46.33 -12.64 -24.05
CA PRO A 172 -46.80 -12.13 -25.33
C PRO A 172 -48.23 -12.61 -25.61
N PRO A 173 -49.09 -11.79 -26.25
CA PRO A 173 -50.45 -12.18 -26.56
C PRO A 173 -50.44 -13.34 -27.57
N LEU A 174 -51.29 -14.34 -27.29
CA LEU A 174 -51.61 -15.45 -28.18
C LEU A 174 -51.87 -14.92 -29.60
N GLN A 175 -51.02 -15.32 -30.55
CA GLN A 175 -51.30 -15.18 -31.97
C GLN A 175 -52.46 -16.12 -32.29
N LEU A 176 -53.64 -15.56 -32.52
CA LEU A 176 -54.77 -16.27 -33.10
C LEU A 176 -54.44 -16.53 -34.58
N GLU A 177 -54.42 -17.80 -34.93
CA GLU A 177 -54.32 -18.29 -36.31
C GLU A 177 -55.47 -17.74 -37.17
N SER A 178 -55.16 -17.42 -38.43
CA SER A 178 -56.11 -17.24 -39.53
C SER A 178 -55.53 -17.84 -40.81
#